data_AF-A0A7J4MZ55-F1
#
_entry.id   AF-A0A7J4MZ55-F1
#
_cell.length_a   1.000
_cell.length_b   1.000
_cell.length_c   1.000
_cell.angle_alpha   90.00
_cell.angle_beta   90.00
_cell.angle_gamma   90.00
#
_symmetry.space_group_name_H-M   'P 1'
#
loop_
_entity.id
_entity.type
_entity.pdbx_description
1 polymer ?
#
loop_
_entity_poly.entity_id
_entity_poly.type
_entity_poly.pdbx_seq_one_letter_code
_entity_poly.pdbx_strand_id
1 'polypeptide(L)' 'MREFIYFSPKGRTSGNFDDMMKAGRLDIAVNVIIAAFFLSKKRRKDVLFHLILNGPPDPPKHLEFDSREEIPFSKKD' A
#
# COMPACT_ATOMS: atom_id res chain seq x y z
N MET A 1 -13.20 12.31 -2.54
CA MET A 1 -12.72 10.91 -2.49
C MET A 1 -11.68 10.74 -3.58
N ARG A 2 -10.51 10.24 -3.23
CA ARG A 2 -9.39 10.01 -4.15
C ARG A 2 -9.01 8.56 -4.03
N GLU A 3 -8.96 7.87 -5.16
CA GLU A 3 -8.66 6.45 -5.20
C GLU A 3 -7.46 6.23 -6.11
N PHE A 4 -6.52 5.41 -5.66
CA PHE A 4 -5.29 5.12 -6.38
C PHE A 4 -5.06 3.63 -6.43
N ILE A 5 -4.63 3.15 -7.59
CA ILE A 5 -4.17 1.78 -7.78
C ILE A 5 -2.70 1.82 -8.16
N TYR A 6 -1.85 1.20 -7.36
CA TYR A 6 -0.45 0.96 -7.66
C TYR A 6 -0.23 -0.52 -7.91
N PHE A 7 0.02 -0.86 -9.18
CA PHE A 7 0.34 -2.22 -9.59
C PHE A 7 1.86 -2.41 -9.62
N SER A 8 2.35 -3.31 -8.76
CA SER A 8 3.75 -3.72 -8.70
C SER A 8 3.93 -5.10 -9.34
N PRO A 9 4.36 -5.19 -10.60
CA PRO A 9 4.50 -6.47 -11.30
C PRO A 9 5.57 -7.38 -10.68
N LYS A 10 6.55 -6.80 -9.96
CA LYS A 10 7.67 -7.53 -9.35
C LYS A 10 7.66 -7.48 -7.83
N GLY A 11 6.75 -6.73 -7.22
CA GLY A 11 6.71 -6.50 -5.78
C GLY A 11 6.56 -7.80 -5.02
N ARG A 12 7.50 -8.09 -4.13
CA ARG A 12 7.55 -9.34 -3.38
C ARG A 12 6.33 -9.48 -2.49
N THR A 13 5.75 -10.68 -2.44
CA THR A 13 4.50 -10.98 -1.73
C THR A 13 4.69 -11.62 -0.35
N SER A 14 5.95 -11.82 0.06
CA SER A 14 6.32 -12.24 1.42
C SER A 14 7.06 -11.12 2.14
N GLY A 15 6.94 -11.05 3.47
CA GLY A 15 7.73 -10.15 4.32
C GLY A 15 9.18 -10.59 4.55
N ASN A 16 9.62 -11.68 3.91
CA ASN A 16 10.96 -12.22 4.07
C ASN A 16 11.93 -11.61 3.05
N PHE A 17 12.40 -10.39 3.33
CA PHE A 17 13.42 -9.65 2.57
C PHE A 17 14.09 -8.59 3.44
N ASP A 18 15.38 -8.30 3.18
CA ASP A 18 16.14 -7.28 3.92
C ASP A 18 16.33 -5.97 3.13
N ASP A 19 16.12 -6.00 1.82
CA ASP A 19 16.34 -4.86 0.91
C ASP A 19 15.11 -4.62 0.05
N MET A 20 14.44 -3.47 0.28
CA MET A 20 13.22 -3.08 -0.42
C MET A 20 13.44 -2.83 -1.92
N MET A 21 14.64 -2.38 -2.34
CA MET A 21 14.95 -2.20 -3.76
C MET A 21 15.00 -3.55 -4.46
N LYS A 22 15.62 -4.55 -3.82
CA LYS A 22 15.71 -5.92 -4.37
C LYS A 22 14.40 -6.70 -4.23
N ALA A 23 13.52 -6.32 -3.31
CA ALA A 23 12.20 -6.93 -3.12
C ALA A 23 11.16 -6.51 -4.18
N GLY A 24 11.58 -6.26 -5.42
CA GLY A 24 10.68 -5.83 -6.49
C GLY A 24 10.33 -4.35 -6.45
N ARG A 25 11.30 -3.52 -6.06
CA ARG A 25 11.15 -2.06 -5.94
C ARG A 25 10.04 -1.61 -4.98
N LEU A 26 9.94 -2.28 -3.83
CA LEU A 26 9.01 -1.87 -2.76
C LEU A 26 9.38 -0.50 -2.19
N ASP A 27 10.63 -0.05 -2.34
CA ASP A 27 11.06 1.32 -2.04
C ASP A 27 10.20 2.37 -2.77
N ILE A 28 9.86 2.13 -4.03
CA ILE A 28 8.99 3.01 -4.80
C ILE A 28 7.56 2.95 -4.27
N ALA A 29 7.04 1.76 -4.00
CA ALA A 29 5.69 1.59 -3.46
C ALA A 29 5.50 2.34 -2.13
N VAL A 30 6.48 2.28 -1.23
CA VAL A 30 6.46 3.02 0.04
C VAL A 30 6.44 4.54 -0.20
N ASN A 31 7.27 5.04 -1.11
CA ASN A 31 7.27 6.48 -1.44
C ASN A 31 5.92 6.93 -2.01
N VAL A 32 5.29 6.11 -2.85
CA VAL A 32 3.95 6.39 -3.40
C VAL A 32 2.90 6.40 -2.29
N ILE A 33 2.94 5.46 -1.35
CA ILE A 33 2.05 5.45 -0.17
C ILE A 33 2.24 6.75 0.63
N ILE A 34 3.49 7.14 0.91
CA ILE A 34 3.77 8.38 1.65
C ILE A 34 3.18 9.58 0.91
N ALA A 35 3.43 9.70 -0.40
CA ALA A 35 2.92 10.79 -1.23
C ALA A 35 1.38 10.79 -1.37
N ALA A 36 0.74 9.61 -1.30
CA ALA A 36 -0.71 9.46 -1.37
C ALA A 36 -1.39 9.91 -0.07
N PHE A 37 -0.81 9.63 1.09
CA PHE A 37 -1.47 9.90 2.38
C PHE A 37 -0.99 11.16 3.09
N PHE A 38 0.29 11.52 3.00
CA PHE A 38 0.88 12.52 3.88
C PHE A 38 1.11 13.86 3.16
N LEU A 39 0.74 14.94 3.86
CA LEU A 39 1.11 16.32 3.59
C LEU A 39 2.05 16.78 4.70
N SER A 40 2.70 17.92 4.52
CA SER A 40 3.73 18.44 5.46
C SER A 40 3.31 18.45 6.94
N LYS A 41 2.03 18.72 7.25
CA LYS A 41 1.51 18.82 8.62
C LYS A 41 0.21 18.05 8.86
N LYS A 42 -0.25 17.24 7.91
CA LYS A 42 -1.53 16.52 8.02
C LYS A 42 -1.57 15.28 7.15
N ARG A 43 -2.42 14.32 7.49
CA ARG A 43 -2.77 13.18 6.66
C ARG A 43 -4.06 13.47 5.87
N ARG A 44 -4.14 13.06 4.61
CA ARG A 44 -5.37 13.12 3.81
C ARG A 44 -6.39 12.14 4.40
N LYS A 45 -7.65 12.58 4.50
CA LYS A 45 -8.74 11.81 5.13
C LYS A 45 -9.79 11.31 4.13
N ASP A 46 -9.44 11.31 2.85
CA ASP A 46 -10.33 11.01 1.74
C ASP A 46 -9.65 10.11 0.69
N VAL A 47 -8.68 9.29 1.11
CA VAL A 47 -7.84 8.47 0.22
C VAL A 47 -8.09 6.98 0.45
N LEU A 48 -8.36 6.26 -0.64
CA LEU A 48 -8.28 4.80 -0.72
C LEU A 48 -7.13 4.43 -1.65
N PHE A 49 -6.21 3.60 -1.18
CA PHE A 49 -5.01 3.20 -1.93
C PHE A 49 -4.93 1.68 -2.02
N HIS A 50 -4.93 1.17 -3.25
CA HIS A 50 -4.77 -0.24 -3.56
C HIS A 50 -3.33 -0.51 -3.99
N LEU A 51 -2.61 -1.30 -3.20
CA LEU A 51 -1.30 -1.83 -3.56
C LEU A 51 -1.47 -3.28 -4.01
N ILE A 52 -1.20 -3.54 -5.29
CA ILE A 52 -1.25 -4.88 -5.86
C ILE A 52 0.17 -5.36 -6.09
N LEU A 53 0.58 -6.40 -5.37
CA LEU A 53 1.89 -7.02 -5.46
C LEU A 53 1.76 -8.33 -6.25
N ASN A 54 2.46 -8.42 -7.38
CA ASN A 54 2.41 -9.56 -8.28
C ASN A 54 3.76 -10.30 -8.43
N GLY A 55 4.69 -10.07 -7.51
CA GLY A 55 5.95 -10.80 -7.44
C GLY A 55 5.87 -12.09 -6.62
N PRO A 56 6.92 -12.94 -6.68
CA PRO A 56 7.02 -14.14 -5.87
C PRO A 56 7.05 -13.82 -4.37
N PRO A 57 6.78 -14.79 -3.47
CA PRO A 57 6.49 -16.20 -3.76
C PRO A 57 5.01 -16.54 -3.99
N ASP A 58 4.06 -15.70 -3.55
CA ASP A 58 2.62 -16.02 -3.53
C ASP A 58 1.77 -14.85 -4.10
N PRO A 59 1.88 -14.55 -5.41
CA PRO A 59 1.06 -13.55 -6.07
C PRO A 59 -0.35 -14.06 -6.42
N PRO A 60 -1.37 -13.18 -6.47
CA PRO A 60 -1.32 -11.76 -6.14
C PRO A 60 -1.57 -11.51 -4.64
N LYS A 61 -0.93 -10.47 -4.09
CA LYS A 61 -1.34 -9.87 -2.81
C LYS A 61 -1.89 -8.48 -3.04
N HIS A 62 -3.10 -8.25 -2.57
CA HIS A 62 -3.76 -6.97 -2.63
C HIS A 62 -3.88 -6.41 -1.21
N LEU A 63 -3.26 -5.25 -1.00
CA LEU A 63 -3.31 -4.50 0.24
C LEU A 63 -4.11 -3.22 0.02
N GLU A 64 -5.07 -2.96 0.90
CA GLU A 64 -5.86 -1.74 0.90
C GLU A 64 -5.48 -0.86 2.10
N PHE A 65 -5.24 0.41 1.81
CA PHE A 65 -5.03 1.43 2.82
C PHE A 65 -6.17 2.43 2.69
N ASP A 66 -6.96 2.56 3.74
CA ASP A 66 -8.11 3.45 3.78
C ASP A 66 -7.91 4.52 4.85
N SER A 67 -8.01 5.79 4.45
CA SER A 67 -7.97 6.94 5.37
C SER A 67 -9.27 7.70 5.47
N ARG A 68 -10.35 7.21 4.86
CA ARG A 68 -11.69 7.81 4.95
C ARG A 68 -12.15 7.82 6.41
N GLU A 69 -12.88 8.86 6.83
CA GLU A 69 -13.37 8.95 8.21
C GLU A 69 -14.50 7.94 8.52
N GLU A 70 -15.20 7.47 7.48
CA GLU A 70 -16.30 6.50 7.55
C GLU A 70 -15.82 5.05 7.42
N ILE A 71 -14.87 4.62 8.24
CA ILE A 71 -14.52 3.20 8.33
C ILE A 71 -15.32 2.61 9.49
N PRO A 72 -16.36 1.77 9.24
CA PRO A 72 -16.95 1.00 10.33
C PRO A 72 -15.84 0.13 10.90
N PHE A 73 -15.44 0.40 12.14
CA PHE A 73 -14.44 -0.38 12.86
C PHE A 73 -14.78 -1.86 12.69
N SER A 74 -13.89 -2.62 12.04
CA SER A 74 -13.93 -4.08 12.09
C SER A 74 -13.65 -4.46 13.54
N LYS A 75 -14.71 -4.55 14.36
CA LYS A 75 -14.65 -5.23 15.64
C LYS A 75 -14.28 -6.69 15.32
N LYS A 76 -13.02 -7.03 15.56
CA LYS A 76 -12.66 -8.43 15.80
C LYS A 76 -13.09 -8.70 17.24
N ASP A 77 -14.15 -9.48 17.40
CA ASP A 77 -14.37 -10.27 18.60
C ASP A 77 -13.17 -11.21 18.83
#